data_AF-A0A3A8HG70-F1
#
_entry.id   AF-A0A3A8HG70-F1
#
_cell.length_a   1.000
_cell.length_b   1.000
_cell.length_c   1.000
_cell.angle_alpha   90.00
_cell.angle_beta   90.00
_cell.angle_gamma   90.00
#
_symmetry.space_group_name_H-M   'P 1'
#
loop_
_entity.id
_entity.type
_entity.pdbx_description
1 polymer ?
#
loop_
_entity_poly.entity_id
_entity_poly.type
_entity_poly.pdbx_seq_one_letter_code
_entity_poly.pdbx_strand_id
1 'polypeptide(L)'
;MPMSRLPLMLAATTALCFSAGCSKKGMNKAESKEPMSATAMSSTGDQRCPMSVPGAQVQTQDTSDGVALMFTTSDPSQVSDLQTRARRMLKEQSKGSSEETPMGMARAEDLGDSSMEIQDGLDESATGGGGAQGMAGAPTVPAQAVATDTPQGITITYSAQDQMQKRQLIDEVHETARQLKGGLCPGM
;
A
#
# COMPACT_ATOMS: atom_id res chain seq x y z
N MET A 1 -11.42 -50.24 22.48
CA MET A 1 -12.70 -50.26 23.21
C MET A 1 -13.29 -48.85 23.21
N PRO A 2 -14.61 -48.71 23.25
CA PRO A 2 -15.38 -47.99 22.23
C PRO A 2 -15.79 -46.56 22.59
N MET A 3 -16.31 -45.91 21.55
CA MET A 3 -17.02 -44.64 21.45
C MET A 3 -17.87 -44.25 22.68
N SER A 4 -17.89 -42.94 22.98
CA SER A 4 -19.06 -42.28 23.57
C SER A 4 -19.59 -41.23 22.62
N ARG A 5 -20.62 -41.63 21.87
CA ARG A 5 -21.68 -40.76 21.35
C ARG A 5 -22.87 -40.94 22.28
N LEU A 6 -23.62 -39.87 22.58
CA LEU A 6 -25.04 -39.89 22.99
C LEU A 6 -25.56 -38.41 23.08
N PRO A 7 -26.89 -38.18 23.04
CA PRO A 7 -27.53 -37.34 22.02
C PRO A 7 -28.60 -36.35 22.57
N LEU A 8 -29.27 -35.66 21.63
CA LEU A 8 -30.67 -35.16 21.61
C LEU A 8 -31.29 -34.45 22.84
N MET A 9 -31.88 -33.27 22.61
CA MET A 9 -33.34 -32.95 22.65
C MET A 9 -33.49 -31.41 22.45
N LEU A 10 -34.09 -30.86 21.36
CA LEU A 10 -35.50 -30.74 20.94
C LEU A 10 -36.31 -29.62 21.65
N ALA A 11 -36.75 -28.60 20.87
CA ALA A 11 -38.00 -27.79 20.98
C ALA A 11 -37.77 -26.40 20.33
N ALA A 12 -38.24 -26.08 19.12
CA ALA A 12 -39.59 -25.69 18.71
C ALA A 12 -40.22 -24.59 19.58
N THR A 13 -40.43 -23.37 19.05
CA THR A 13 -41.78 -22.79 18.81
C THR A 13 -41.79 -21.31 18.34
N THR A 14 -42.61 -21.11 17.30
CA THR A 14 -43.54 -19.99 17.00
C THR A 14 -43.03 -18.57 16.72
N ALA A 15 -43.30 -18.17 15.48
CA ALA A 15 -43.40 -16.81 14.98
C ALA A 15 -44.51 -15.98 15.66
N LEU A 16 -44.28 -14.68 15.82
CA LEU A 16 -45.31 -13.65 15.97
C LEU A 16 -44.96 -12.44 15.09
N CYS A 17 -46.00 -11.88 14.51
CA CYS A 17 -46.01 -10.99 13.36
C CYS A 17 -46.67 -9.64 13.74
N PHE A 18 -46.19 -8.54 13.15
CA PHE A 18 -46.83 -7.23 12.89
C PHE A 18 -47.36 -6.34 14.04
N SER A 19 -46.92 -5.06 14.07
CA SER A 19 -47.80 -3.89 13.82
C SER A 19 -47.02 -2.57 13.76
N ALA A 20 -47.48 -1.70 12.85
CA ALA A 20 -46.95 -0.38 12.54
C ALA A 20 -47.26 0.68 13.61
N GLY A 21 -46.40 1.70 13.72
CA GLY A 21 -46.67 2.92 14.49
C GLY A 21 -45.93 4.12 13.91
N CYS A 22 -46.67 5.02 13.26
CA CYS A 22 -46.18 6.32 12.79
C CYS A 22 -46.31 7.40 13.89
N SER A 23 -45.44 8.41 13.78
CA SER A 23 -45.62 9.81 14.18
C SER A 23 -45.04 10.27 15.53
N LYS A 24 -43.85 10.88 15.47
CA LYS A 24 -43.68 12.25 16.00
C LYS A 24 -42.58 13.02 15.27
N LYS A 25 -42.98 14.19 14.79
CA LYS A 25 -42.24 15.20 14.04
C LYS A 25 -41.21 15.91 14.94
N GLY A 26 -39.94 15.90 14.52
CA GLY A 26 -38.86 16.68 15.12
C GLY A 26 -37.89 17.14 14.05
N MET A 27 -38.02 18.39 13.63
CA MET A 27 -37.12 19.08 12.71
C MET A 27 -35.81 19.39 13.43
N ASN A 28 -34.67 18.84 12.97
CA ASN A 28 -33.35 19.45 13.13
C ASN A 28 -32.41 18.96 12.02
N LYS A 29 -31.97 19.94 11.21
CA LYS A 29 -30.81 19.94 10.29
C LYS A 29 -30.50 18.64 9.55
N ALA A 30 -31.00 18.55 8.32
CA ALA A 30 -30.29 17.90 7.25
C ALA A 30 -28.97 18.66 7.02
N GLU A 31 -27.89 18.18 7.63
CA GLU A 31 -26.57 18.39 7.06
C GLU A 31 -26.49 17.42 5.87
N SER A 32 -26.74 17.97 4.68
CA SER A 32 -26.36 17.34 3.43
C SER A 32 -24.88 17.01 3.53
N LYS A 33 -24.55 15.78 3.93
CA LYS A 33 -23.41 15.12 3.30
C LYS A 33 -23.86 14.88 1.87
N GLU A 34 -23.57 15.87 1.03
CA GLU A 34 -23.38 15.70 -0.39
C GLU A 34 -22.76 14.31 -0.60
N PRO A 35 -23.15 13.53 -1.63
CA PRO A 35 -22.22 12.55 -2.13
C PRO A 35 -20.97 13.37 -2.43
N MET A 36 -19.94 13.23 -1.60
CA MET A 36 -18.61 13.66 -1.99
C MET A 36 -18.45 12.99 -3.33
N SER A 37 -18.52 13.80 -4.38
CA SER A 37 -17.85 13.54 -5.61
C SER A 37 -16.48 13.09 -5.17
N ALA A 38 -16.30 11.77 -5.13
CA ALA A 38 -15.10 11.16 -5.65
C ALA A 38 -15.06 11.66 -7.09
N THR A 39 -14.65 12.92 -7.26
CA THR A 39 -13.68 13.27 -8.26
C THR A 39 -12.68 12.15 -8.14
N ALA A 40 -12.85 11.15 -9.00
CA ALA A 40 -11.76 10.35 -9.47
C ALA A 40 -10.70 11.41 -9.79
N MET A 41 -9.79 11.63 -8.84
CA MET A 41 -8.48 12.08 -9.21
C MET A 41 -8.03 10.93 -10.09
N SER A 42 -8.24 11.12 -11.38
CA SER A 42 -7.49 10.46 -12.41
C SER A 42 -6.05 10.91 -12.17
N SER A 43 -5.42 10.38 -11.12
CA SER A 43 -4.10 9.82 -11.28
C SER A 43 -4.29 8.93 -12.50
N THR A 44 -3.82 9.41 -13.65
CA THR A 44 -3.56 8.55 -14.80
C THR A 44 -2.78 7.40 -14.22
N GLY A 45 -3.48 6.32 -13.84
CA GLY A 45 -3.00 5.36 -12.87
C GLY A 45 -1.69 4.87 -13.43
N ASP A 46 -0.59 5.18 -12.77
CA ASP A 46 0.71 4.93 -13.35
C ASP A 46 0.69 3.46 -13.79
N GLN A 47 0.85 3.22 -15.09
CA GLN A 47 0.75 1.87 -15.66
C GLN A 47 1.84 0.96 -15.05
N ARG A 48 2.76 1.53 -14.27
CA ARG A 48 3.81 0.84 -13.53
C ARG A 48 3.39 0.48 -12.11
N CYS A 49 2.33 1.11 -11.56
CA CYS A 49 1.81 0.88 -10.23
C CYS A 49 1.15 -0.52 -10.10
N PRO A 50 1.53 -1.32 -9.08
CA PRO A 50 0.87 -2.61 -8.79
C PRO A 50 -0.63 -2.48 -8.56
N MET A 51 -1.06 -1.37 -7.96
CA MET A 51 -2.48 -1.13 -7.65
C MET A 51 -3.32 -0.75 -8.88
N SER A 52 -2.67 -0.45 -10.02
CA SER A 52 -3.35 -0.26 -11.32
C SER A 52 -3.73 -1.61 -11.97
N VAL A 53 -3.34 -2.75 -11.39
CA VAL A 53 -3.72 -4.07 -11.89
C VAL A 53 -5.18 -4.36 -11.49
N PRO A 54 -6.04 -4.83 -12.41
CA PRO A 54 -7.42 -5.18 -12.08
C PRO A 54 -7.51 -6.17 -10.91
N GLY A 55 -8.38 -5.85 -9.95
CA GLY A 55 -8.59 -6.68 -8.76
C GLY A 55 -7.42 -6.71 -7.76
N ALA A 56 -6.41 -5.85 -7.93
CA ALA A 56 -5.28 -5.76 -7.01
C ALA A 56 -5.72 -5.28 -5.63
N GLN A 57 -5.15 -5.92 -4.61
CA GLN A 57 -5.31 -5.59 -3.20
C GLN A 57 -3.93 -5.62 -2.54
N VAL A 58 -3.79 -4.82 -1.50
CA VAL A 58 -2.58 -4.79 -0.68
C VAL A 58 -2.95 -4.95 0.79
N GLN A 59 -2.19 -5.78 1.49
CA GLN A 59 -2.32 -6.02 2.93
C GLN A 59 -0.95 -5.99 3.58
N THR A 60 -0.92 -5.75 4.88
CA THR A 60 0.30 -5.82 5.68
C THR A 60 0.14 -6.82 6.80
N GLN A 61 1.24 -7.46 7.16
CA GLN A 61 1.31 -8.37 8.29
C GLN A 61 2.63 -8.16 9.03
N ASP A 62 2.55 -7.82 10.31
CA ASP A 62 3.73 -7.72 11.16
C ASP A 62 4.36 -9.10 11.39
N THR A 63 5.68 -9.17 11.36
CA THR A 63 6.46 -10.37 11.63
C THR A 63 7.39 -10.15 12.81
N SER A 64 8.09 -11.19 13.28
CA SER A 64 9.08 -11.03 14.37
C SER A 64 10.18 -10.04 14.01
N ASP A 65 10.55 -9.99 12.72
CA ASP A 65 11.75 -9.33 12.20
C ASP A 65 11.43 -8.00 11.49
N GLY A 66 10.15 -7.73 11.23
CA GLY A 66 9.69 -6.52 10.56
C GLY A 66 8.23 -6.64 10.10
N VAL A 67 8.00 -6.54 8.80
CA VAL A 67 6.65 -6.45 8.22
C VAL A 67 6.62 -7.01 6.80
N ALA A 68 5.56 -7.74 6.47
CA ALA A 68 5.28 -8.25 5.14
C ALA A 68 4.21 -7.39 4.46
N LEU A 69 4.50 -6.93 3.25
CA LEU A 69 3.58 -6.23 2.35
C LEU A 69 3.12 -7.21 1.27
N MET A 70 1.85 -7.59 1.29
CA MET A 70 1.28 -8.63 0.45
C MET A 70 0.42 -8.00 -0.64
N PHE A 71 0.80 -8.21 -1.89
CA PHE A 71 0.00 -7.86 -3.06
C PHE A 71 -0.69 -9.10 -3.59
N THR A 72 -2.00 -9.00 -3.77
CA THR A 72 -2.84 -10.08 -4.33
C THR A 72 -3.74 -9.53 -5.42
N THR A 73 -4.13 -10.36 -6.39
CA THR A 73 -5.22 -10.04 -7.32
C THR A 73 -6.28 -11.14 -7.30
N SER A 74 -7.54 -10.75 -7.47
CA SER A 74 -8.64 -11.70 -7.69
C SER A 74 -8.66 -12.28 -9.11
N ASP A 75 -7.91 -11.69 -10.05
CA ASP A 75 -7.84 -12.14 -11.44
C ASP A 75 -6.57 -13.00 -11.66
N PRO A 76 -6.69 -14.31 -11.88
CA PRO A 76 -5.54 -15.18 -12.08
C PRO A 76 -4.73 -14.84 -13.34
N SER A 77 -5.34 -14.23 -14.35
CA SER A 77 -4.65 -13.81 -15.58
C SER A 77 -3.70 -12.63 -15.35
N GLN A 78 -3.92 -11.88 -14.26
CA GLN A 78 -3.18 -10.67 -13.92
C GLN A 78 -2.04 -10.89 -12.91
N VAL A 79 -1.90 -12.10 -12.35
CA VAL A 79 -0.91 -12.39 -11.30
C VAL A 79 0.53 -12.07 -11.74
N SER A 80 0.90 -12.43 -12.97
CA SER A 80 2.24 -12.17 -13.51
C SER A 80 2.52 -10.68 -13.70
N ASP A 81 1.52 -9.91 -14.14
CA ASP A 81 1.63 -8.45 -14.28
C ASP A 81 1.77 -7.79 -12.90
N LEU A 82 0.97 -8.21 -11.92
CA LEU A 82 1.09 -7.76 -10.53
C LEU A 82 2.48 -8.02 -9.95
N GLN A 83 2.99 -9.25 -10.10
CA GLN A 83 4.33 -9.64 -9.66
C GLN A 83 5.41 -8.76 -10.30
N THR A 84 5.32 -8.53 -11.61
CA THR A 84 6.28 -7.73 -12.38
C THR A 84 6.30 -6.27 -11.92
N ARG A 85 5.13 -5.67 -11.74
CA ARG A 85 4.99 -4.28 -11.26
C ARG A 85 5.51 -4.11 -9.84
N ALA A 86 5.17 -5.03 -8.94
CA ALA A 86 5.62 -4.95 -7.54
C ALA A 86 7.14 -5.11 -7.40
N ARG A 87 7.77 -6.00 -8.18
CA ARG A 87 9.24 -6.14 -8.20
C ARG A 87 9.93 -4.88 -8.71
N ARG A 88 9.34 -4.24 -9.72
CA ARG A 88 9.87 -2.98 -10.24
C ARG A 88 9.76 -1.86 -9.23
N MET A 89 8.61 -1.72 -8.56
CA MET A 89 8.45 -0.79 -7.43
C MET A 89 9.53 -1.02 -6.38
N LEU A 90 9.77 -2.28 -5.99
CA LEU A 90 10.81 -2.63 -5.02
C LEU A 90 12.23 -2.26 -5.52
N LYS A 91 12.49 -2.47 -6.82
CA LYS A 91 13.77 -2.12 -7.43
C LYS A 91 14.02 -0.61 -7.41
N GLU A 92 13.02 0.20 -7.70
CA GLU A 92 13.16 1.66 -7.63
C GLU A 92 13.38 2.14 -6.19
N GLN A 93 12.66 1.54 -5.22
CA GLN A 93 12.90 1.77 -3.78
C GLN A 93 14.36 1.48 -3.38
N SER A 94 14.97 0.40 -3.89
CA SER A 94 16.36 0.06 -3.54
C SER A 94 17.43 0.99 -4.16
N LYS A 95 17.10 1.69 -5.25
CA LYS A 95 18.04 2.64 -5.87
C LYS A 95 18.08 3.94 -5.07
N GLY A 96 16.92 4.45 -4.66
CA GLY A 96 16.83 5.67 -3.85
C GLY A 96 17.59 5.56 -2.52
N SER A 97 17.67 4.37 -1.93
CA SER A 97 18.45 4.15 -0.69
C SER A 97 19.97 4.10 -0.88
N SER A 98 20.48 4.02 -2.11
CA SER A 98 21.90 3.78 -2.39
C SER A 98 22.68 5.03 -2.82
N GLU A 99 22.01 6.03 -3.39
CA GLU A 99 22.66 7.22 -3.97
C GLU A 99 22.90 8.36 -2.97
N GLU A 100 22.27 8.32 -1.78
CA GLU A 100 22.41 9.36 -0.75
C GLU A 100 23.47 9.08 0.33
N THR A 101 24.38 8.13 0.11
CA THR A 101 25.60 8.12 0.94
C THR A 101 26.47 9.31 0.53
N PRO A 102 27.19 9.99 1.46
CA PRO A 102 28.07 11.11 1.12
C PRO A 102 29.13 10.82 0.03
N MET A 103 29.38 9.54 -0.28
CA MET A 103 30.24 9.11 -1.39
C MET A 103 29.55 9.11 -2.78
N GLY A 104 28.22 9.13 -2.86
CA GLY A 104 27.45 9.19 -4.11
C GLY A 104 27.50 10.58 -4.76
N MET A 105 27.38 11.64 -3.97
CA MET A 105 27.49 13.03 -4.44
C MET A 105 28.91 13.38 -4.90
N ALA A 106 29.95 12.80 -4.29
CA ALA A 106 31.34 13.06 -4.67
C ALA A 106 31.72 12.46 -6.04
N ARG A 107 30.93 11.53 -6.60
CA ARG A 107 31.20 10.90 -7.90
C ARG A 107 30.54 11.62 -9.07
N ALA A 108 29.53 12.47 -8.81
CA ALA A 108 28.88 13.29 -9.81
C ALA A 108 29.68 14.55 -10.17
N GLU A 109 30.56 15.01 -9.29
CA GLU A 109 31.33 16.26 -9.49
C GLU A 109 32.71 16.07 -10.14
N ASP A 110 33.13 14.83 -10.43
CA ASP A 110 34.47 14.53 -10.99
C ASP A 110 34.46 14.06 -12.46
N LEU A 111 33.33 14.19 -13.16
CA LEU A 111 33.32 14.13 -14.62
C LEU A 111 33.06 15.54 -15.14
N GLY A 112 34.11 16.36 -15.07
CA GLY A 112 34.19 17.61 -15.79
C GLY A 112 34.02 17.35 -17.29
N ASP A 113 32.80 17.53 -17.78
CA ASP A 113 32.57 17.94 -19.15
C ASP A 113 31.46 18.99 -19.20
N SER A 114 31.86 20.13 -19.73
CA SER A 114 31.08 21.34 -19.93
C SER A 114 29.92 21.12 -20.90
N SER A 115 28.72 21.54 -20.52
CA SER A 115 28.01 22.60 -21.26
C SER A 115 26.77 23.05 -20.52
N MET A 116 26.66 24.37 -20.47
CA MET A 116 25.48 25.18 -20.22
C MET A 116 24.20 24.49 -20.72
N GLU A 117 23.19 24.37 -19.85
CA GLU A 117 21.78 24.74 -20.09
C GLU A 117 21.04 24.64 -18.75
N ILE A 118 20.91 25.79 -18.08
CA ILE A 118 19.84 26.02 -17.10
C ILE A 118 18.56 26.10 -17.94
N GLN A 119 17.83 24.99 -18.07
CA GLN A 119 16.44 25.03 -18.50
C GLN A 119 15.55 25.16 -17.27
N ASP A 120 15.23 26.43 -17.01
CA ASP A 120 14.07 26.90 -16.28
C ASP A 120 12.80 26.19 -16.80
N GLY A 121 11.96 25.69 -15.87
CA GLY A 121 10.57 25.32 -16.17
C GLY A 121 10.28 23.82 -16.29
N LEU A 122 10.59 23.02 -15.26
CA LEU A 122 9.85 21.79 -14.99
C LEU A 122 8.84 22.07 -13.88
N ASP A 123 7.57 21.99 -14.24
CA ASP A 123 6.40 22.19 -13.40
C ASP A 123 6.51 21.36 -12.10
N GLU A 124 6.71 22.04 -10.97
CA GLU A 124 6.76 21.49 -9.60
C GLU A 124 5.34 21.10 -9.11
N SER A 125 4.57 20.39 -9.94
CA SER A 125 3.17 20.07 -9.66
C SER A 125 2.84 18.60 -9.89
N ALA A 126 3.63 17.65 -9.35
CA ALA A 126 3.18 16.25 -9.22
C ALA A 126 4.00 15.34 -8.28
N THR A 127 5.01 15.80 -7.54
CA THR A 127 5.73 14.94 -6.57
C THR A 127 4.98 14.87 -5.24
N GLY A 128 3.81 14.22 -5.28
CA GLY A 128 3.03 13.89 -4.10
C GLY A 128 3.71 12.80 -3.28
N GLY A 129 4.33 13.17 -2.17
CA GLY A 129 4.79 12.23 -1.16
C GLY A 129 5.62 12.95 -0.10
N GLY A 130 5.05 13.16 1.09
CA GLY A 130 5.69 13.81 2.24
C GLY A 130 6.81 13.01 2.88
N GLY A 131 7.82 12.64 2.09
CA GLY A 131 9.17 12.27 2.52
C GLY A 131 10.16 13.30 1.99
N ALA A 132 11.37 13.35 2.54
CA ALA A 132 12.42 14.24 2.04
C ALA A 132 12.56 14.08 0.50
N GLN A 133 12.68 15.22 -0.20
CA GLN A 133 12.79 15.31 -1.65
C GLN A 133 13.75 14.25 -2.21
N GLY A 134 13.24 13.31 -3.02
CA GLY A 134 14.06 12.33 -3.74
C GLY A 134 13.85 10.86 -3.38
N MET A 135 13.12 10.54 -2.30
CA MET A 135 12.95 9.14 -1.91
C MET A 135 11.85 8.45 -2.70
N ALA A 136 12.22 7.40 -3.43
CA ALA A 136 11.33 6.55 -4.23
C ALA A 136 10.39 5.69 -3.36
N GLY A 137 9.71 6.25 -2.36
CA GLY A 137 8.80 5.52 -1.48
C GLY A 137 9.48 4.43 -0.63
N ALA A 138 10.81 4.45 -0.56
CA ALA A 138 11.60 3.53 0.23
C ALA A 138 11.47 3.86 1.72
N PRO A 139 11.53 2.86 2.61
CA PRO A 139 11.66 3.11 4.04
C PRO A 139 12.89 3.97 4.32
N THR A 140 12.76 4.93 5.23
CA THR A 140 13.87 5.81 5.64
C THR A 140 14.86 5.08 6.54
N VAL A 141 14.40 4.03 7.21
CA VAL A 141 15.24 3.17 8.04
C VAL A 141 15.97 2.12 7.20
N PRO A 142 17.24 1.81 7.50
CA PRO A 142 17.96 0.72 6.83
C PRO A 142 17.23 -0.61 7.02
N ALA A 143 16.71 -1.14 5.92
CA ALA A 143 15.97 -2.39 5.88
C ALA A 143 16.48 -3.29 4.75
N GLN A 144 16.33 -4.59 4.95
CA GLN A 144 16.44 -5.57 3.87
C GLN A 144 15.03 -5.89 3.37
N ALA A 145 14.86 -5.96 2.06
CA ALA A 145 13.58 -6.34 1.46
C ALA A 145 13.75 -7.60 0.58
N VAL A 146 12.86 -8.56 0.75
CA VAL A 146 12.86 -9.81 -0.01
C VAL A 146 11.48 -10.04 -0.62
N ALA A 147 11.44 -10.22 -1.94
CA ALA A 147 10.21 -10.47 -2.67
C ALA A 147 10.02 -11.97 -2.96
N THR A 148 8.88 -12.51 -2.58
CA THR A 148 8.49 -13.92 -2.76
C THR A 148 7.18 -14.00 -3.53
N ASP A 149 7.21 -14.67 -4.68
CA ASP A 149 6.00 -14.90 -5.48
C ASP A 149 5.06 -15.88 -4.78
N THR A 150 3.77 -15.67 -4.97
CA THR A 150 2.71 -16.54 -4.49
C THR A 150 1.75 -16.84 -5.64
N PRO A 151 0.92 -17.89 -5.54
CA PRO A 151 -0.09 -18.19 -6.56
C PRO A 151 -1.09 -17.05 -6.82
N GLN A 152 -1.25 -16.12 -5.88
CA GLN A 152 -2.22 -15.02 -5.94
C GLN A 152 -1.57 -13.66 -6.20
N GLY A 153 -0.24 -13.58 -6.25
CA GLY A 153 0.50 -12.33 -6.36
C GLY A 153 1.92 -12.43 -5.80
N ILE A 154 2.29 -11.53 -4.91
CA ILE A 154 3.67 -11.41 -4.39
C ILE A 154 3.67 -10.83 -2.98
N THR A 155 4.55 -11.35 -2.13
CA THR A 155 4.80 -10.83 -0.78
C THR A 155 6.19 -10.21 -0.72
N ILE A 156 6.28 -8.97 -0.27
CA ILE A 156 7.55 -8.28 -0.01
C ILE A 156 7.74 -8.22 1.49
N THR A 157 8.75 -8.92 2.01
CA THR A 157 9.08 -8.90 3.44
C THR A 157 10.19 -7.90 3.68
N TYR A 158 9.93 -6.92 4.53
CA TYR A 158 10.90 -5.94 5.01
C TYR A 158 11.37 -6.33 6.40
N SER A 159 12.68 -6.43 6.59
CA SER A 159 13.33 -6.72 7.87
C SER A 159 14.24 -5.57 8.24
N ALA A 160 14.12 -5.07 9.48
CA ALA A 160 14.99 -3.99 9.94
C ALA A 160 16.42 -4.52 10.15
N GLN A 161 17.42 -3.78 9.67
CA GLN A 161 18.82 -4.13 9.94
C GLN A 161 19.18 -3.89 11.43
N ASP A 162 18.51 -2.93 12.06
CA ASP A 162 18.61 -2.61 13.48
C ASP A 162 17.27 -2.81 14.19
N GLN A 163 17.25 -3.61 15.26
CA GLN A 163 16.06 -3.90 16.05
C GLN A 163 15.46 -2.65 16.71
N MET A 164 16.28 -1.63 17.03
CA MET A 164 15.79 -0.38 17.60
C MET A 164 14.92 0.40 16.61
N GLN A 165 15.12 0.19 15.32
CA GLN A 165 14.40 0.86 14.22
C GLN A 165 13.23 0.03 13.68
N LYS A 166 13.04 -1.20 14.17
CA LYS A 166 11.98 -2.10 13.70
C LYS A 166 10.60 -1.48 13.77
N ARG A 167 10.28 -0.79 14.86
CA ARG A 167 8.96 -0.17 15.03
C ARG A 167 8.71 0.92 13.99
N GLN A 168 9.71 1.75 13.73
CA GLN A 168 9.63 2.77 12.69
C GLN A 168 9.48 2.14 11.30
N LEU A 169 10.22 1.06 10.99
CA LEU A 169 10.04 0.32 9.74
C LEU A 169 8.59 -0.15 9.55
N ILE A 170 8.01 -0.76 10.59
CA ILE A 170 6.63 -1.24 10.56
C ILE A 170 5.65 -0.10 10.28
N ASP A 171 5.80 1.02 11.00
CA ASP A 171 4.93 2.19 10.86
C ASP A 171 5.02 2.81 9.45
N GLU A 172 6.22 2.90 8.88
CA GLU A 172 6.45 3.40 7.52
C GLU A 172 5.83 2.49 6.45
N VAL A 173 6.02 1.17 6.54
CA VAL A 173 5.41 0.24 5.58
C VAL A 173 3.89 0.22 5.72
N HIS A 174 3.34 0.40 6.92
CA HIS A 174 1.90 0.58 7.14
C HIS A 174 1.36 1.86 6.51
N GLU A 175 2.10 2.96 6.56
CA GLU A 175 1.75 4.19 5.84
C GLU A 175 1.79 3.97 4.32
N THR A 176 2.86 3.36 3.80
CA THR A 176 2.97 2.99 2.38
C THR A 176 1.80 2.11 1.93
N ALA A 177 1.40 1.13 2.73
CA ALA A 177 0.24 0.28 2.42
C ALA A 177 -1.08 1.07 2.41
N ARG A 178 -1.25 2.07 3.28
CA ARG A 178 -2.42 2.96 3.26
C ARG A 178 -2.45 3.81 1.99
N GLN A 179 -1.30 4.33 1.55
CA GLN A 179 -1.18 5.07 0.29
C GLN A 179 -1.50 4.19 -0.92
N LEU A 180 -0.95 2.97 -0.96
CA LEU A 180 -1.25 1.97 -1.99
C LEU A 180 -2.75 1.62 -2.04
N LYS A 181 -3.42 1.46 -0.90
CA LYS A 181 -4.88 1.27 -0.88
C LYS A 181 -5.64 2.46 -1.45
N GLY A 182 -5.10 3.67 -1.33
CA GLY A 182 -5.63 4.88 -1.97
C GLY A 182 -5.32 4.99 -3.47
N GLY A 183 -4.62 4.02 -4.07
CA GLY A 183 -4.18 4.05 -5.47
C GLY A 183 -2.90 4.86 -5.70
N LEU A 184 -2.30 5.41 -4.64
CA LEU A 184 -1.02 6.10 -4.70
C LEU A 184 0.10 5.06 -4.66
N CYS A 185 1.08 5.21 -5.54
CA CYS A 185 2.21 4.32 -5.64
C CYS A 185 3.50 5.09 -5.31
N PRO A 186 3.96 5.07 -4.06
CA PRO A 186 5.11 5.87 -3.64
C PRO A 186 6.36 5.43 -4.41
N GLY A 187 7.06 6.41 -5.01
CA GLY A 187 8.31 6.18 -5.71
C GLY A 187 8.24 5.70 -7.15
N MET A 188 7.11 5.90 -7.82
CA MET A 188 6.97 5.65 -9.26
C MET A 188 6.52 6.90 -10.01
#